data_AF-G0R257-F1
#
_entry.id   AF-G0R257-F1
#
_cell.length_a   1.000
_cell.length_b   1.000
_cell.length_c   1.000
_cell.angle_alpha   90.00
_cell.angle_beta   90.00
_cell.angle_gamma   90.00
#
_symmetry.space_group_name_H-M   'P 1'
#
loop_
_entity.id
_entity.type
_entity.pdbx_description
1 polymer ?
#
loop_
_entity_poly.entity_id
_entity_poly.type
_entity_poly.pdbx_seq_one_letter_code
_entity_poly.pdbx_strand_id
1 'polypeptide(L)'
;MVYIKQLQKIARIGRHKISQIQKTDVLTLYHGIKQKDEEECYKLLLGYDLSECFYLSCTYDLTNSLNQNVLKNAKNLNKKNEGGLYRLFSSQKNIENFAEIFMWNYYACSEFNKTIQDKKWIQPILHGYIEQIVIKTTYKQFSTTIISRRCRHHAGTRFLKRGMNEEGFSANFVETEQILIDLESSYKKPSCSSFIQVRGSVPLYWFQNPLFTKIKPPIICFIYLYIINKKIKISKQLRSFFCCHKKNFGDLFSRYGEKIYCMDLVKSFETSTKNNYWQKNTN
;
A
#
# COMPACT_ATOMS: atom_id res chain seq x y z
N MET A 1 4.69 -3.95 23.78
CA MET A 1 5.37 -3.05 22.82
C MET A 1 6.21 -3.89 21.87
N VAL A 2 6.02 -3.76 20.56
CA VAL A 2 6.89 -4.40 19.56
C VAL A 2 8.04 -3.44 19.24
N TYR A 3 9.29 -3.93 19.25
CA TYR A 3 10.45 -3.13 18.89
C TYR A 3 11.38 -3.89 17.94
N ILE A 4 12.12 -3.13 17.15
CA ILE A 4 13.03 -3.66 16.12
C ILE A 4 14.43 -3.77 16.74
N LYS A 5 14.99 -4.99 16.78
CA LYS A 5 16.34 -5.23 17.29
C LYS A 5 17.41 -5.07 16.23
N GLN A 6 17.12 -5.53 15.02
CA GLN A 6 18.12 -5.60 13.95
C GLN A 6 17.53 -5.16 12.62
N LEU A 7 18.33 -4.35 11.92
CA LEU A 7 18.05 -3.84 10.59
C LEU A 7 19.22 -4.20 9.66
N GLN A 8 18.91 -4.62 8.45
CA GLN A 8 19.89 -4.81 7.39
C GLN A 8 19.67 -3.76 6.31
N LYS A 9 20.72 -3.03 5.94
CA LYS A 9 20.66 -2.10 4.81
C LYS A 9 20.56 -2.90 3.51
N ILE A 10 19.51 -2.63 2.74
CA ILE A 10 19.25 -3.31 1.46
C ILE A 10 19.37 -2.37 0.25
N ALA A 11 19.08 -1.08 0.45
CA ALA A 11 19.07 -0.11 -0.63
C ALA A 11 19.46 1.30 -0.15
N ARG A 12 19.71 2.19 -1.11
CA ARG A 12 20.02 3.60 -0.91
C ARG A 12 19.47 4.44 -2.06
N ILE A 13 18.62 5.41 -1.72
CA ILE A 13 18.12 6.44 -2.64
C ILE A 13 18.87 7.73 -2.31
N GLY A 14 19.81 8.14 -3.16
CA GLY A 14 20.69 9.29 -2.89
C GLY A 14 21.47 9.13 -1.58
N ARG A 15 21.13 9.94 -0.56
CA ARG A 15 21.73 9.86 0.78
C ARG A 15 20.92 9.00 1.76
N HIS A 16 19.72 8.60 1.38
CA HIS A 16 18.78 7.94 2.25
C HIS A 16 19.02 6.43 2.26
N LYS A 17 19.29 5.88 3.44
CA LYS A 17 19.45 4.44 3.63
C LYS A 17 18.08 3.79 3.81
N ILE A 18 17.85 2.69 3.11
CA ILE A 18 16.66 1.85 3.25
C ILE A 18 17.10 0.53 3.86
N SER A 19 16.41 0.12 4.91
CA SER A 19 16.74 -1.10 5.66
C SER A 19 15.55 -2.02 5.77
N GLN A 20 15.81 -3.32 5.66
CA GLN A 20 14.87 -4.38 5.96
C GLN A 20 14.95 -4.72 7.45
N ILE A 21 13.80 -5.02 8.05
CA ILE A 21 13.71 -5.55 9.41
C ILE A 21 14.23 -6.98 9.39
N GLN A 22 15.17 -7.32 10.29
CA GLN A 22 15.71 -8.68 10.39
C GLN A 22 15.24 -9.38 11.66
N LYS A 23 15.13 -8.62 12.75
CA LYS A 23 14.71 -9.17 14.04
C LYS A 23 13.85 -8.18 14.79
N THR A 24 12.73 -8.67 15.29
CA THR A 24 11.83 -7.95 16.17
C THR A 24 11.65 -8.71 17.47
N ASP A 25 11.36 -7.99 18.53
CA ASP A 25 11.01 -8.57 19.81
C ASP A 25 9.84 -7.83 20.44
N VAL A 26 9.15 -8.52 21.35
CA VAL A 26 7.98 -7.98 22.05
C VAL A 26 8.32 -7.80 23.52
N LEU A 27 8.24 -6.55 23.99
CA LEU A 27 8.35 -6.21 25.40
C LEU A 27 6.95 -6.22 26.03
N THR A 28 6.73 -7.10 27.00
CA THR A 28 5.53 -7.14 27.84
C THR A 28 5.78 -6.35 29.12
N LEU A 29 4.90 -5.39 29.44
CA LEU A 29 5.01 -4.61 30.68
C LEU A 29 4.46 -5.36 31.89
N TYR A 30 3.57 -6.34 31.66
CA TYR A 30 2.92 -7.13 32.70
C TYR A 30 3.11 -8.63 32.43
N HIS A 31 3.40 -9.39 33.48
CA HIS A 31 3.66 -10.84 33.43
C HIS A 31 2.61 -11.66 34.20
N GLY A 32 1.49 -11.04 34.61
CA GLY A 32 0.43 -11.73 35.34
C GLY A 32 -0.45 -12.63 34.46
N ILE A 33 -1.50 -13.18 35.07
CA ILE A 33 -2.46 -14.09 34.42
C ILE A 33 -3.14 -13.36 33.27
N LYS A 34 -2.88 -13.80 32.04
CA LYS A 34 -3.52 -13.26 30.85
C LYS A 34 -4.90 -13.88 30.69
N GLN A 35 -5.87 -13.08 30.29
CA GLN A 35 -7.16 -13.62 29.85
C GLN A 35 -6.95 -14.46 28.59
N LYS A 36 -7.75 -15.51 28.40
CA LYS A 36 -7.63 -16.44 27.28
C LYS A 36 -7.60 -15.73 25.92
N ASP A 37 -8.44 -14.71 25.75
CA ASP A 37 -8.53 -13.92 24.51
C ASP A 37 -7.26 -13.09 24.23
N GLU A 38 -6.61 -12.58 25.28
CA GLU A 38 -5.34 -11.85 25.16
C GLU A 38 -4.20 -12.77 24.75
N GLU A 39 -4.18 -14.01 25.27
CA GLU A 39 -3.19 -15.02 24.85
C GLU A 39 -3.35 -15.39 23.38
N GLU A 40 -4.58 -15.54 22.89
CA GLU A 40 -4.84 -15.81 21.47
C GLU A 40 -4.36 -14.66 20.58
N CYS A 41 -4.67 -13.42 20.94
CA CYS A 41 -4.18 -12.24 20.21
C CYS A 41 -2.65 -12.13 20.23
N TYR A 42 -2.03 -12.44 21.37
CA TYR A 42 -0.57 -12.45 21.51
C TYR A 42 0.08 -13.53 20.64
N LYS A 43 -0.51 -14.73 20.58
CA LYS A 43 -0.06 -15.80 19.68
C LYS A 43 -0.18 -15.40 18.21
N LEU A 44 -1.27 -14.74 17.81
CA LEU A 44 -1.43 -14.22 16.45
C LEU A 44 -0.38 -13.16 16.10
N LEU A 45 -0.06 -12.27 17.04
CA LEU A 45 0.97 -11.26 16.86
C LEU A 45 2.37 -11.88 16.71
N LEU A 46 2.70 -12.88 17.54
CA LEU A 46 3.99 -13.59 17.47
C LEU A 46 4.10 -14.49 16.23
N GLY A 47 2.97 -15.01 15.74
CA GLY A 47 2.92 -15.78 14.50
C GLY A 47 3.14 -14.94 13.24
N TYR A 48 3.11 -13.61 13.36
CA TYR A 48 3.34 -12.72 12.24
C TYR A 48 4.82 -12.33 12.16
N ASP A 49 5.52 -12.89 11.19
CA ASP A 49 6.93 -12.59 10.99
C ASP A 49 7.11 -11.21 10.33
N LEU A 50 7.78 -10.32 11.06
CA LEU A 50 8.12 -8.97 10.59
C LEU A 50 9.50 -8.91 9.90
N SER A 51 10.24 -10.03 9.86
CA SER A 51 11.55 -10.08 9.19
C SER A 51 11.41 -10.18 7.66
N GLU A 52 10.30 -10.73 7.18
CA GLU A 52 10.02 -10.91 5.77
C GLU A 52 9.22 -9.72 5.23
N CYS A 53 9.70 -9.07 4.15
CA CYS A 53 8.93 -8.08 3.40
C CYS A 53 8.62 -6.73 4.11
N PHE A 54 9.28 -6.42 5.24
CA PHE A 54 9.13 -5.15 5.93
C PHE A 54 10.37 -4.25 5.86
N TYR A 55 10.13 -2.99 5.50
CA TYR A 55 11.20 -2.02 5.25
C TYR A 55 10.93 -0.69 5.91
N LEU A 56 12.01 0.01 6.27
CA LEU A 56 11.94 1.36 6.78
C LEU A 56 13.13 2.20 6.33
N SER A 57 12.94 3.52 6.37
CA SER A 57 14.04 4.48 6.30
C SER A 57 13.80 5.58 7.32
N CYS A 58 14.84 5.93 8.08
CA CYS A 58 14.75 6.98 9.09
C CYS A 58 14.75 8.39 8.50
N THR A 59 15.12 8.52 7.22
CA THR A 59 15.38 9.82 6.57
C THR A 59 14.60 10.02 5.28
N TYR A 60 13.95 8.97 4.78
CA TYR A 60 13.16 9.01 3.56
C TYR A 60 11.82 8.36 3.82
N ASP A 61 10.78 8.97 3.27
CA ASP A 61 9.44 8.45 3.39
C ASP A 61 9.17 7.41 2.30
N LEU A 62 9.20 6.13 2.69
CA LEU A 62 8.91 5.01 1.80
C LEU A 62 7.42 4.84 1.50
N THR A 63 6.53 5.53 2.21
CA THR A 63 5.08 5.40 2.00
C THR A 63 4.63 6.18 0.78
N ASN A 64 5.29 7.28 0.45
CA ASN A 64 5.01 8.10 -0.73
C ASN A 64 5.98 7.78 -1.87
N SER A 65 5.56 8.09 -3.11
CA SER A 65 6.44 7.98 -4.26
C SER A 65 7.52 9.06 -4.29
N LEU A 66 8.57 8.86 -5.08
CA LEU A 66 9.64 9.84 -5.26
C LEU A 66 9.10 11.21 -5.68
N ASN A 67 8.18 11.24 -6.66
CA ASN A 67 7.57 12.48 -7.15
C ASN A 67 6.82 13.21 -6.04
N GLN A 68 6.02 12.50 -5.24
CA GLN A 68 5.30 13.08 -4.11
C GLN A 68 6.25 13.62 -3.04
N ASN A 69 7.32 12.88 -2.73
CA ASN A 69 8.34 13.30 -1.78
C ASN A 69 9.07 14.57 -2.25
N VAL A 70 9.44 14.65 -3.53
CA VAL A 70 10.05 15.84 -4.13
C VAL A 70 9.11 17.05 -4.05
N LEU A 71 7.84 16.87 -4.43
CA LEU A 71 6.84 17.94 -4.37
C LEU A 71 6.57 18.43 -2.93
N LYS A 72 6.48 17.52 -1.96
CA LYS A 72 6.32 17.85 -0.54
C LYS A 72 7.51 18.65 -0.02
N ASN A 73 8.73 18.20 -0.35
CA ASN A 73 9.94 18.91 0.02
C ASN A 73 10.01 20.30 -0.61
N ALA A 74 9.68 20.45 -1.90
CA ALA A 74 9.62 21.75 -2.56
C ALA A 74 8.61 22.71 -1.89
N LYS A 75 7.41 22.22 -1.55
CA LYS A 75 6.40 23.01 -0.83
C LYS A 75 6.88 23.46 0.55
N ASN A 76 7.56 22.57 1.29
CA ASN A 76 8.12 22.90 2.60
C ASN A 76 9.28 23.90 2.50
N LEU A 77 10.08 23.83 1.43
CA LEU A 77 11.12 24.81 1.15
C LEU A 77 10.53 26.20 0.84
N ASN A 78 9.38 26.28 0.18
CA ASN A 78 8.74 27.58 -0.08
C ASN A 78 8.12 28.20 1.19
N LYS A 79 7.81 27.38 2.21
CA LYS A 79 7.38 27.83 3.54
C LYS A 79 8.55 28.25 4.45
N LYS A 80 9.80 28.27 3.95
CA LYS A 80 11.04 28.56 4.72
C LYS A 80 11.12 29.94 5.39
N ASN A 81 10.20 30.86 5.11
CA ASN A 81 10.31 32.20 5.68
C ASN A 81 10.03 32.27 7.20
N GLU A 82 9.64 31.17 7.87
CA GLU A 82 9.24 31.23 9.30
C GLU A 82 9.84 30.17 10.24
N GLY A 83 10.85 29.37 9.85
CA GLY A 83 11.48 28.48 10.84
C GLY A 83 12.60 27.58 10.31
N GLY A 84 13.71 27.56 11.04
CA GLY A 84 14.96 26.88 10.66
C GLY A 84 14.88 25.37 10.45
N LEU A 85 16.03 24.78 10.09
CA LEU A 85 16.20 23.39 9.61
C LEU A 85 15.51 22.32 10.48
N TYR A 86 15.44 22.53 11.80
CA TYR A 86 14.86 21.58 12.76
C TYR A 86 13.32 21.43 12.64
N ARG A 87 12.62 22.52 12.25
CA ARG A 87 11.15 22.52 12.07
C ARG A 87 10.73 21.77 10.80
N LEU A 88 11.62 21.64 9.81
CA LEU A 88 11.40 20.86 8.59
C LEU A 88 11.43 19.34 8.85
N PHE A 89 12.43 18.85 9.60
CA PHE A 89 12.51 17.42 9.96
C PHE A 89 11.38 16.99 10.90
N SER A 90 10.96 17.88 11.81
CA SER A 90 9.86 17.61 12.75
C SER A 90 8.48 17.65 12.07
N SER A 91 8.26 18.57 11.12
CA SER A 91 7.02 18.63 10.36
C SER A 91 6.88 17.48 9.37
N GLN A 92 7.98 17.01 8.74
CA GLN A 92 7.97 15.84 7.84
C GLN A 92 7.50 14.54 8.51
N LYS A 93 7.63 14.41 9.83
CA LYS A 93 7.21 13.22 10.59
C LYS A 93 5.81 13.30 11.20
N ASN A 94 5.03 14.33 10.89
CA ASN A 94 3.60 14.30 11.21
C ASN A 94 2.95 13.11 10.50
N ILE A 95 2.17 12.33 11.24
CA ILE A 95 1.57 11.10 10.70
C ILE A 95 0.71 11.36 9.45
N GLU A 96 0.11 12.55 9.38
CA GLU A 96 -0.70 13.07 8.29
C GLU A 96 0.09 13.32 6.98
N ASN A 97 1.41 13.45 7.08
CA ASN A 97 2.27 13.62 5.90
C ASN A 97 2.63 12.29 5.25
N PHE A 98 2.48 11.16 5.94
CA PHE A 98 2.70 9.83 5.35
C PHE A 98 1.50 9.39 4.51
N ALA A 99 1.76 8.55 3.51
CA ALA A 99 0.67 7.86 2.82
C ALA A 99 0.13 6.76 3.75
N GLU A 100 -0.95 7.10 4.46
CA GLU A 100 -1.62 6.26 5.44
C GLU A 100 -1.91 4.84 4.93
N ILE A 101 -2.33 4.71 3.67
CA ILE A 101 -2.65 3.42 3.04
C ILE A 101 -1.47 2.45 2.96
N PHE A 102 -0.23 2.96 2.92
CA PHE A 102 1.01 2.18 2.80
C PHE A 102 1.80 2.09 4.11
N MET A 103 1.35 2.79 5.16
CA MET A 103 1.96 2.73 6.48
C MET A 103 1.39 1.53 7.25
N TRP A 104 2.11 0.41 7.25
CA TRP A 104 1.60 -0.84 7.85
C TRP A 104 1.31 -0.69 9.34
N ASN A 105 2.20 -0.02 10.08
CA ASN A 105 2.08 0.24 11.51
C ASN A 105 1.25 1.49 11.85
N TYR A 106 0.38 1.97 10.94
CA TYR A 106 -0.41 3.18 11.15
C TYR A 106 -1.22 3.13 12.45
N TYR A 107 -1.91 2.02 12.72
CA TYR A 107 -2.75 1.86 13.91
C TYR A 107 -1.94 1.95 15.21
N ALA A 108 -0.78 1.31 15.27
CA ALA A 108 0.09 1.41 16.44
C ALA A 108 0.60 2.85 16.61
N CYS A 109 1.05 3.48 15.52
CA CYS A 109 1.56 4.85 15.53
C CYS A 109 0.48 5.91 15.82
N SER A 110 -0.80 5.67 15.49
CA SER A 110 -1.86 6.64 15.72
C SER A 110 -2.14 6.86 17.20
N GLU A 111 -2.04 5.80 18.02
CA GLU A 111 -2.17 5.92 19.48
C GLU A 111 -0.97 6.63 20.10
N PHE A 112 0.25 6.34 19.61
CA PHE A 112 1.45 7.10 19.99
C PHE A 112 1.36 8.58 19.58
N ASN A 113 0.78 8.87 18.42
CA ASN A 113 0.64 10.24 17.93
C ASN A 113 -0.30 11.10 18.79
N LYS A 114 -1.32 10.49 19.40
CA LYS A 114 -2.25 11.15 20.33
C LYS A 114 -1.60 11.45 21.69
N THR A 115 -0.73 10.56 22.16
CA THR A 115 -0.16 10.61 23.51
C THR A 115 1.17 11.35 23.58
N ILE A 116 2.02 11.21 22.55
CA ILE A 116 3.37 11.77 22.53
C ILE A 116 3.44 12.95 21.55
N GLN A 117 3.90 14.10 22.06
CA GLN A 117 4.14 15.30 21.24
C GLN A 117 5.34 15.13 20.31
N ASP A 118 6.40 14.46 20.78
CA ASP A 118 7.62 14.24 20.01
C ASP A 118 7.40 13.21 18.89
N LYS A 119 7.31 13.71 17.65
CA LYS A 119 7.05 12.90 16.46
C LYS A 119 8.26 12.09 16.00
N LYS A 120 9.44 12.23 16.62
CA LYS A 120 10.62 11.44 16.23
C LYS A 120 10.43 9.94 16.43
N TRP A 121 9.56 9.55 17.37
CA TRP A 121 9.20 8.17 17.70
C TRP A 121 8.27 7.52 16.67
N ILE A 122 7.68 8.32 15.77
CA ILE A 122 6.86 7.81 14.68
C ILE A 122 7.79 7.44 13.53
N GLN A 123 7.93 6.14 13.30
CA GLN A 123 8.67 5.58 12.17
C GLN A 123 7.72 4.73 11.33
N PRO A 124 7.35 5.17 10.11
CA PRO A 124 6.54 4.34 9.22
C PRO A 124 7.32 3.09 8.80
N ILE A 125 6.61 1.97 8.80
CA ILE A 125 7.06 0.68 8.29
C ILE A 125 6.26 0.37 7.02
N LEU A 126 6.97 0.06 5.95
CA LEU A 126 6.40 -0.37 4.68
C LEU A 126 6.30 -1.89 4.66
N HIS A 127 5.17 -2.41 4.19
CA HIS A 127 5.02 -3.82 3.81
C HIS A 127 5.04 -3.95 2.29
N GLY A 128 5.84 -4.87 1.75
CA GLY A 128 5.89 -5.15 0.32
C GLY A 128 7.25 -5.68 -0.11
N TYR A 129 7.89 -5.04 -1.09
CA TYR A 129 9.17 -5.49 -1.62
C TYR A 129 10.06 -4.31 -1.96
N ILE A 130 11.35 -4.40 -1.64
CA ILE A 130 12.35 -3.43 -2.10
C ILE A 130 13.59 -4.18 -2.53
N GLU A 131 14.04 -3.89 -3.73
CA GLU A 131 15.31 -4.37 -4.26
C GLU A 131 16.00 -3.27 -5.04
N GLN A 132 17.33 -3.26 -4.97
CA GLN A 132 18.16 -2.32 -5.71
C GLN A 132 19.29 -3.07 -6.39
N ILE A 133 19.44 -2.81 -7.69
CA ILE A 133 20.53 -3.31 -8.51
C ILE A 133 21.26 -2.15 -9.15
N VAL A 134 22.57 -2.31 -9.37
CA VAL A 134 23.36 -1.35 -10.15
C VAL A 134 23.53 -1.91 -11.55
N ILE A 135 22.99 -1.19 -12.52
CA ILE A 135 23.11 -1.51 -13.94
C ILE A 135 24.23 -0.65 -14.51
N LYS A 136 25.25 -1.30 -15.06
CA LYS A 136 26.34 -0.64 -15.76
C LYS A 136 26.10 -0.73 -17.26
N THR A 137 26.05 0.42 -17.92
CA THR A 137 26.04 0.52 -19.38
C THR A 137 27.42 0.95 -19.85
N THR A 138 27.67 0.93 -21.16
CA THR A 138 28.95 1.35 -21.76
C THR A 138 29.36 2.77 -21.36
N TYR A 139 28.38 3.66 -21.17
CA TYR A 139 28.63 5.09 -20.96
C TYR A 139 28.34 5.57 -19.54
N LYS A 140 27.53 4.83 -18.78
CA LYS A 140 26.99 5.27 -17.48
C LYS A 140 26.63 4.13 -16.55
N GLN A 141 26.69 4.38 -15.24
CA GLN A 141 26.13 3.50 -14.21
C GLN A 141 24.84 4.06 -13.60
N PHE A 142 23.83 3.20 -13.52
CA PHE A 142 22.55 3.54 -12.93
C PHE A 142 22.24 2.64 -11.75
N SER A 143 21.74 3.24 -10.68
CA SER A 143 21.06 2.52 -9.62
C SER A 143 19.59 2.37 -10.01
N THR A 144 19.13 1.13 -10.19
CA THR A 144 17.71 0.82 -10.38
C THR A 144 17.16 0.26 -9.08
N THR A 145 16.15 0.92 -8.52
CA THR A 145 15.44 0.47 -7.31
C THR A 145 14.00 0.18 -7.66
N ILE A 146 13.50 -0.99 -7.29
CA ILE A 146 12.08 -1.33 -7.36
C ILE A 146 11.53 -1.30 -5.94
N ILE A 147 10.45 -0.55 -5.74
CA ILE A 147 9.72 -0.47 -4.48
C ILE A 147 8.27 -0.86 -4.75
N SER A 148 7.82 -1.97 -4.19
CA SER A 148 6.41 -2.35 -4.14
C SER A 148 5.84 -2.09 -2.76
N ARG A 149 4.79 -1.28 -2.69
CA ARG A 149 4.07 -0.87 -1.47
C ARG A 149 2.73 -1.56 -1.44
N ARG A 150 2.48 -2.41 -0.44
CA ARG A 150 1.20 -3.08 -0.26
C ARG A 150 0.27 -2.25 0.60
N CYS A 151 -0.96 -2.06 0.15
CA CYS A 151 -1.99 -1.39 0.92
C CYS A 151 -2.30 -2.17 2.21
N ARG A 152 -2.39 -1.47 3.34
CA ARG A 152 -2.82 -2.04 4.63
C ARG A 152 -4.33 -2.31 4.66
N HIS A 153 -5.11 -1.53 3.91
CA HIS A 153 -6.57 -1.64 3.88
C HIS A 153 -7.03 -2.82 3.04
N HIS A 154 -8.16 -3.39 3.47
CA HIS A 154 -8.81 -4.53 2.81
C HIS A 154 -7.84 -5.68 2.48
N ALA A 155 -6.80 -5.83 3.32
CA ALA A 155 -5.84 -6.92 3.24
C ALA A 155 -6.49 -8.23 3.72
N GLY A 156 -6.10 -9.35 3.10
CA GLY A 156 -6.52 -10.68 3.49
C GLY A 156 -6.15 -11.70 2.42
N THR A 157 -6.42 -12.97 2.70
CA THR A 157 -6.07 -14.06 1.77
C THR A 157 -6.91 -13.96 0.49
N ARG A 158 -6.31 -14.32 -0.65
CA ARG A 158 -6.89 -14.19 -2.00
C ARG A 158 -8.26 -14.86 -2.17
N PHE A 159 -8.59 -15.83 -1.32
CA PHE A 159 -9.88 -16.55 -1.35
C PHE A 159 -10.94 -15.96 -0.40
N LEU A 160 -10.53 -15.12 0.56
CA LEU A 160 -11.45 -14.46 1.51
C LEU A 160 -11.69 -12.99 1.16
N LYS A 161 -10.71 -12.32 0.54
CA LYS A 161 -10.77 -10.90 0.16
C LYS A 161 -10.40 -10.70 -1.32
N ARG A 162 -11.34 -10.14 -2.09
CA ARG A 162 -11.18 -9.64 -3.47
C ARG A 162 -12.00 -8.36 -3.58
N GLY A 163 -12.17 -7.82 -4.80
CA GLY A 163 -12.98 -6.63 -5.07
C GLY A 163 -12.71 -5.48 -4.11
N MET A 164 -13.75 -4.78 -3.67
CA MET A 164 -13.64 -3.59 -2.82
C MET A 164 -14.45 -3.68 -1.53
N ASN A 165 -14.00 -2.95 -0.49
CA ASN A 165 -14.77 -2.74 0.73
C ASN A 165 -15.69 -1.51 0.61
N GLU A 166 -16.49 -1.25 1.66
CA GLU A 166 -17.44 -0.12 1.72
C GLU A 166 -16.78 1.28 1.69
N GLU A 167 -15.50 1.32 2.00
CA GLU A 167 -14.69 2.54 2.02
C GLU A 167 -14.07 2.86 0.66
N GLY A 168 -14.08 1.91 -0.28
CA GLY A 168 -13.49 2.08 -1.60
C GLY A 168 -12.07 1.54 -1.74
N PHE A 169 -11.56 0.77 -0.78
CA PHE A 169 -10.26 0.11 -0.89
C PHE A 169 -10.37 -1.23 -1.61
N SER A 170 -9.63 -1.34 -2.72
CA SER A 170 -9.49 -2.60 -3.45
C SER A 170 -8.61 -3.58 -2.66
N ALA A 171 -9.07 -4.82 -2.53
CA ALA A 171 -8.27 -5.88 -1.91
C ALA A 171 -6.98 -6.12 -2.71
N ASN A 172 -5.90 -6.41 -2.01
CA ASN A 172 -4.58 -6.66 -2.59
C ASN A 172 -4.06 -5.51 -3.47
N PHE A 173 -4.41 -4.26 -3.14
CA PHE A 173 -3.85 -3.10 -3.82
C PHE A 173 -2.34 -2.98 -3.54
N VAL A 174 -1.56 -2.81 -4.59
CA VAL A 174 -0.11 -2.65 -4.56
C VAL A 174 0.28 -1.55 -5.54
N GLU A 175 1.16 -0.66 -5.09
CA GLU A 175 1.83 0.33 -5.92
C GLU A 175 3.28 -0.09 -6.09
N THR A 176 3.72 -0.28 -7.33
CA THR A 176 5.11 -0.59 -7.67
C THR A 176 5.74 0.61 -8.34
N GLU A 177 6.83 1.10 -7.79
CA GLU A 177 7.61 2.20 -8.33
C GLU A 177 9.01 1.72 -8.70
N GLN A 178 9.40 2.03 -9.93
CA GLN A 178 10.75 1.88 -10.42
C GLN A 178 11.44 3.24 -10.37
N ILE A 179 12.55 3.32 -9.63
CA ILE A 179 13.38 4.51 -9.52
C ILE A 179 14.72 4.24 -10.19
N LEU A 180 15.10 5.09 -11.13
CA LEU A 180 16.43 5.06 -11.76
C LEU A 180 17.21 6.29 -11.32
N ILE A 181 18.44 6.11 -10.86
CA ILE A 181 19.33 7.21 -10.46
C ILE A 181 20.65 7.06 -11.19
N ASP A 182 21.05 8.10 -11.92
CA ASP A 182 22.37 8.21 -12.53
C ASP A 182 23.42 8.41 -11.43
N LEU A 183 24.31 7.43 -11.26
CA LEU A 183 25.32 7.42 -10.20
C LEU A 183 26.50 8.36 -10.50
N GLU A 184 26.67 8.76 -11.75
CA GLU A 184 27.74 9.66 -12.19
C GLU A 184 27.26 11.13 -12.19
N SER A 185 25.95 11.35 -12.06
CA SER A 185 25.39 12.70 -11.97
C SER A 185 25.86 13.43 -10.70
N SER A 186 26.08 14.73 -10.83
CA SER A 186 26.49 15.58 -9.70
C SER A 186 25.41 15.58 -8.62
N TYR A 187 25.82 15.48 -7.34
CA TYR A 187 24.91 15.65 -6.21
C TYR A 187 24.15 16.98 -6.19
N LYS A 188 24.66 18.02 -6.89
CA LYS A 188 23.98 19.32 -7.03
C LYS A 188 22.85 19.30 -8.04
N LYS A 189 22.89 18.39 -9.02
CA LYS A 189 21.86 18.18 -10.05
C LYS A 189 21.72 16.67 -10.33
N PRO A 190 21.16 15.91 -9.38
CA PRO A 190 21.00 14.47 -9.56
C PRO A 190 20.02 14.20 -10.70
N SER A 191 20.40 13.33 -11.64
CA SER A 191 19.50 12.84 -12.66
C SER A 191 18.78 11.59 -12.15
N CYS A 192 17.47 11.68 -12.00
CA CYS A 192 16.64 10.57 -11.55
C CYS A 192 15.31 10.53 -12.30
N SER A 193 14.75 9.33 -12.42
CA SER A 193 13.40 9.11 -12.91
C SER A 193 12.65 8.17 -11.97
N SER A 194 11.34 8.34 -11.91
CA SER A 194 10.43 7.47 -11.18
C SER A 194 9.25 7.14 -12.08
N PHE A 195 8.90 5.86 -12.13
CA PHE A 195 7.76 5.35 -12.87
C PHE A 195 6.92 4.46 -11.96
N ILE A 196 5.62 4.68 -11.92
CA ILE A 196 4.69 4.00 -11.02
C ILE A 196 3.70 3.18 -11.82
N GLN A 197 3.45 1.95 -11.36
CA GLN A 197 2.37 1.10 -11.80
C GLN A 197 1.57 0.64 -10.58
N VAL A 198 0.25 0.49 -10.76
CA VAL A 198 -0.63 0.00 -9.70
C VAL A 198 -1.30 -1.29 -10.13
N ARG A 199 -1.55 -2.16 -9.15
CA ARG A 199 -2.29 -3.41 -9.31
C ARG A 199 -3.24 -3.55 -8.13
N GLY A 200 -4.44 -4.02 -8.38
CA GLY A 200 -5.39 -4.34 -7.32
C GLY A 200 -6.45 -5.31 -7.81
N SER A 201 -7.34 -5.72 -6.91
CA SER A 201 -8.56 -6.41 -7.32
C SER A 201 -9.42 -5.48 -8.19
N VAL A 202 -10.13 -6.08 -9.15
CA VAL A 202 -11.09 -5.36 -10.00
C VAL A 202 -12.04 -4.55 -9.12
N PRO A 203 -12.33 -3.28 -9.44
CA PRO A 203 -13.08 -2.37 -8.58
C PRO A 203 -14.60 -2.66 -8.58
N LEU A 204 -14.95 -3.89 -8.18
CA LEU A 204 -16.30 -4.39 -8.04
C LEU A 204 -16.58 -4.69 -6.56
N TYR A 205 -17.74 -4.27 -6.08
CA TYR A 205 -18.29 -4.81 -4.84
C TYR A 205 -18.76 -6.24 -5.11
N TRP A 206 -18.10 -7.21 -4.50
CA TRP A 206 -18.38 -8.63 -4.66
C TRP A 206 -18.57 -9.22 -3.26
N PHE A 207 -19.51 -10.14 -3.13
CA PHE A 207 -19.75 -10.88 -1.90
C PHE A 207 -19.70 -12.36 -2.23
N GLN A 208 -18.92 -13.10 -1.45
CA GLN A 208 -18.91 -14.55 -1.48
C GLN A 208 -19.61 -15.02 -0.21
N ASN A 209 -20.74 -15.70 -0.35
CA ASN A 209 -21.43 -16.25 0.81
C ASN A 209 -20.55 -17.38 1.39
N PRO A 210 -20.07 -17.24 2.64
CA PRO A 210 -19.16 -18.21 3.26
C PRO A 210 -19.79 -19.58 3.48
N LEU A 211 -21.13 -19.69 3.38
CA LEU A 211 -21.86 -20.96 3.51
C LEU A 211 -21.73 -21.86 2.27
N PHE A 212 -21.22 -21.35 1.14
CA PHE A 212 -20.98 -22.18 -0.03
C PHE A 212 -19.68 -22.97 0.10
N THR A 213 -19.80 -24.26 0.41
CA THR A 213 -18.72 -25.27 0.45
C THR A 213 -18.18 -25.66 -0.93
N LYS A 214 -18.66 -25.05 -2.02
CA LYS A 214 -18.18 -25.34 -3.37
C LYS A 214 -16.78 -24.76 -3.59
N ILE A 215 -15.93 -25.53 -4.26
CA ILE A 215 -14.53 -25.19 -4.61
C ILE A 215 -14.41 -23.87 -5.41
N LYS A 216 -15.50 -23.41 -6.06
CA LYS A 216 -15.62 -22.10 -6.72
C LYS A 216 -17.06 -21.58 -6.57
N PRO A 217 -17.39 -20.85 -5.50
CA PRO A 217 -18.73 -20.30 -5.35
C PRO A 217 -18.99 -19.19 -6.39
N PRO A 218 -20.24 -19.05 -6.86
CA PRO A 218 -20.59 -18.04 -7.84
C PRO A 218 -20.35 -16.63 -7.29
N ILE A 219 -19.74 -15.78 -8.11
CA ILE A 219 -19.50 -14.38 -7.77
C ILE A 219 -20.80 -13.61 -7.97
N ILE A 220 -21.34 -13.02 -6.90
CA ILE A 220 -22.51 -12.15 -7.00
C ILE A 220 -22.02 -10.74 -7.32
N CYS A 221 -22.26 -10.31 -8.56
CA CYS A 221 -22.08 -8.92 -8.98
C CYS A 221 -23.43 -8.20 -8.96
N PHE A 222 -23.60 -7.27 -8.02
CA PHE A 222 -24.89 -6.58 -7.83
C PHE A 222 -25.31 -5.73 -9.06
N ILE A 223 -24.36 -5.24 -9.86
CA ILE A 223 -24.66 -4.58 -11.14
C ILE A 223 -25.38 -5.52 -12.10
N TYR A 224 -24.91 -6.76 -12.22
CA TYR A 224 -25.48 -7.74 -13.15
C TYR A 224 -26.94 -8.06 -12.80
N LEU A 225 -27.24 -8.22 -11.51
CA LEU A 225 -28.62 -8.41 -11.04
C LEU A 225 -29.51 -7.20 -11.35
N TYR A 226 -28.98 -5.98 -11.23
CA TYR A 226 -29.73 -4.76 -11.57
C TYR A 226 -30.01 -4.65 -13.08
N ILE A 227 -29.00 -4.87 -13.93
CA ILE A 227 -29.12 -4.78 -15.39
C ILE A 227 -30.14 -5.77 -15.93
N ILE A 228 -30.14 -7.01 -15.44
CA ILE A 228 -31.04 -8.06 -15.92
C ILE A 228 -32.45 -7.89 -15.40
N ASN A 229 -32.61 -7.59 -14.10
CA ASN A 229 -33.95 -7.68 -13.51
C ASN A 229 -34.76 -6.39 -13.63
N LYS A 230 -34.19 -5.23 -14.02
CA LYS A 230 -34.82 -3.88 -14.25
C LYS A 230 -35.91 -3.39 -13.25
N LYS A 231 -36.23 -4.17 -12.22
CA LYS A 231 -37.29 -4.01 -11.22
C LYS A 231 -36.74 -4.10 -9.79
N ILE A 232 -35.43 -4.28 -9.64
CA ILE A 232 -34.80 -4.27 -8.31
C ILE A 232 -34.81 -2.81 -7.83
N LYS A 233 -35.70 -2.49 -6.87
CA LYS A 233 -35.61 -1.28 -6.04
C LYS A 233 -34.14 -1.08 -5.67
N ILE A 234 -33.58 0.11 -5.89
CA ILE A 234 -32.19 0.46 -5.57
C ILE A 234 -31.92 0.04 -4.12
N SER A 235 -31.38 -1.17 -3.97
CA SER A 235 -31.13 -1.74 -2.65
C SER A 235 -29.98 -0.96 -2.04
N LYS A 236 -29.90 -0.97 -0.71
CA LYS A 236 -28.76 -0.37 0.01
C LYS A 236 -27.42 -0.83 -0.58
N GLN A 237 -27.34 -2.10 -0.98
CA GLN A 237 -26.14 -2.74 -1.55
C GLN A 237 -25.74 -2.16 -2.93
N LEU A 238 -26.71 -1.86 -3.81
CA LEU A 238 -26.44 -1.22 -5.11
C LEU A 238 -25.92 0.22 -4.93
N ARG A 239 -26.49 0.97 -3.97
CA ARG A 239 -25.96 2.30 -3.60
C ARG A 239 -24.55 2.21 -3.06
N SER A 240 -24.30 1.27 -2.15
CA SER A 240 -22.94 1.02 -1.63
C SER A 240 -21.98 0.73 -2.78
N PHE A 241 -22.33 -0.12 -3.76
CA PHE A 241 -21.48 -0.39 -4.93
C PHE A 241 -21.02 0.90 -5.62
N PHE A 242 -21.96 1.76 -6.07
CA PHE A 242 -21.60 2.96 -6.83
C PHE A 242 -20.80 3.96 -5.99
N CYS A 243 -21.15 4.10 -4.70
CA CYS A 243 -20.39 4.94 -3.78
C CYS A 243 -18.96 4.43 -3.60
N CYS A 244 -18.75 3.13 -3.41
CA CYS A 244 -17.42 2.54 -3.24
C CYS A 244 -16.58 2.75 -4.50
N HIS A 245 -17.16 2.44 -5.67
CA HIS A 245 -16.50 2.61 -6.96
C HIS A 245 -16.08 4.07 -7.20
N LYS A 246 -16.99 5.02 -6.92
CA LYS A 246 -16.69 6.45 -7.00
C LYS A 246 -15.55 6.86 -6.06
N LYS A 247 -15.56 6.37 -4.81
CA LYS A 247 -14.47 6.63 -3.84
C LYS A 247 -13.14 6.09 -4.35
N ASN A 248 -13.10 4.86 -4.86
CA ASN A 248 -11.87 4.24 -5.36
C ASN A 248 -11.28 4.98 -6.55
N PHE A 249 -12.08 5.25 -7.58
CA PHE A 249 -11.58 5.98 -8.74
C PHE A 249 -11.24 7.43 -8.37
N GLY A 250 -12.03 8.09 -7.52
CA GLY A 250 -11.70 9.42 -7.01
C GLY A 250 -10.34 9.45 -6.29
N ASP A 251 -10.07 8.43 -5.49
CA ASP A 251 -8.80 8.24 -4.78
C ASP A 251 -7.64 7.96 -5.75
N LEU A 252 -7.83 7.07 -6.74
CA LEU A 252 -6.84 6.82 -7.78
C LEU A 252 -6.54 8.08 -8.62
N PHE A 253 -7.57 8.82 -9.03
CA PHE A 253 -7.40 10.07 -9.80
C PHE A 253 -6.65 11.12 -8.98
N SER A 254 -6.95 11.22 -7.68
CA SER A 254 -6.27 12.17 -6.80
C SER A 254 -4.77 11.87 -6.65
N ARG A 255 -4.38 10.58 -6.66
CA ARG A 255 -3.00 10.15 -6.43
C ARG A 255 -2.15 10.08 -7.70
N TYR A 256 -2.73 9.59 -8.79
CA TYR A 256 -2.00 9.26 -10.03
C TYR A 256 -2.34 10.20 -11.19
N GLY A 257 -3.32 11.09 -11.01
CA GLY A 257 -3.78 12.03 -12.03
C GLY A 257 -5.02 11.54 -12.78
N GLU A 258 -5.50 12.37 -13.69
CA GLU A 258 -6.82 12.23 -14.32
C GLU A 258 -6.93 11.03 -15.28
N LYS A 259 -5.81 10.57 -15.85
CA LYS A 259 -5.80 9.48 -16.84
C LYS A 259 -5.31 8.19 -16.19
N ILE A 260 -6.20 7.21 -16.12
CA ILE A 260 -5.90 5.86 -15.63
C ILE A 260 -6.15 4.87 -16.76
N TYR A 261 -5.12 4.09 -17.11
CA TYR A 261 -5.22 3.02 -18.09
C TYR A 261 -5.40 1.68 -17.37
N CYS A 262 -6.61 1.13 -17.44
CA CYS A 262 -6.92 -0.17 -16.87
C CYS A 262 -6.61 -1.27 -17.89
N MET A 263 -5.67 -2.15 -17.57
CA MET A 263 -5.38 -3.34 -18.36
C MET A 263 -5.96 -4.57 -17.67
N ASP A 264 -6.95 -5.20 -18.29
CA ASP A 264 -7.47 -6.49 -17.86
C ASP A 264 -6.96 -7.59 -18.81
N LEU A 265 -6.39 -8.64 -18.22
CA LEU A 265 -5.78 -9.75 -18.98
C LEU A 265 -6.79 -10.90 -19.02
N VAL A 266 -7.66 -10.89 -20.02
CA VAL A 266 -8.60 -11.99 -20.27
C VAL A 266 -7.88 -13.06 -21.08
N LYS A 267 -7.88 -14.31 -20.58
CA LYS A 267 -7.37 -15.45 -21.33
C LYS A 267 -8.36 -15.75 -22.48
N SER A 268 -7.95 -15.52 -23.72
CA SER A 268 -8.80 -15.67 -24.91
C SER A 268 -9.19 -17.11 -25.24
N PHE A 269 -8.40 -18.10 -24.80
CA PHE A 269 -8.66 -19.52 -24.99
C PHE A 269 -8.83 -20.23 -23.63
N GLU A 270 -10.08 -20.33 -23.16
CA GLU A 270 -10.47 -21.37 -22.21
C GLU A 270 -11.02 -22.57 -22.99
N THR A 271 -10.44 -23.75 -22.79
CA THR A 271 -10.89 -25.02 -23.39
C THR A 271 -12.22 -25.52 -22.83
N SER A 272 -12.83 -24.81 -21.87
CA SER A 272 -14.15 -25.12 -21.34
C SER A 272 -15.15 -24.03 -21.71
N THR A 273 -16.18 -24.41 -22.46
CA THR A 273 -17.39 -23.62 -22.80
C THR A 273 -18.28 -23.28 -21.59
N LYS A 274 -17.71 -23.13 -20.39
CA LYS A 274 -18.45 -22.82 -19.17
C LYS A 274 -17.92 -21.53 -18.55
N ASN A 275 -18.62 -20.44 -18.91
CA ASN A 275 -18.77 -19.19 -18.14
C ASN A 275 -17.85 -18.00 -18.44
N ASN A 276 -17.56 -17.72 -19.71
CA ASN A 276 -17.29 -16.33 -20.11
C ASN A 276 -18.61 -15.59 -20.36
N TYR A 277 -19.19 -15.02 -19.29
CA TYR A 277 -20.34 -14.12 -19.40
C TYR A 277 -20.05 -12.86 -20.24
N TRP A 278 -18.77 -12.51 -20.43
CA TRP A 278 -18.33 -11.33 -21.17
C TRP A 278 -18.22 -11.52 -22.69
N GLN A 279 -18.08 -12.76 -23.18
CA GLN A 279 -17.93 -13.02 -24.62
C GLN A 279 -19.27 -13.11 -25.38
N LYS A 280 -20.41 -13.19 -24.68
CA LYS A 280 -21.69 -13.44 -25.35
C LYS A 280 -22.37 -12.21 -25.96
N ASN A 281 -21.88 -10.99 -25.71
CA ASN A 281 -22.57 -9.76 -26.13
C ASN A 281 -21.72 -8.82 -27.01
N THR A 282 -20.63 -9.31 -27.59
CA THR A 282 -19.90 -8.58 -28.64
C THR A 282 -20.03 -9.35 -29.94
N ASN A 283 -21.20 -9.24 -30.57
CA ASN A 283 -21.46 -9.43 -32.00
C ASN A 283 -22.82 -8.79 -32.30
#